data_AF-A0AAV6U876-F1
#
_entry.id   AF-A0AAV6U876-F1
#
_cell.length_a   1.000
_cell.length_b   1.000
_cell.length_c   1.000
_cell.angle_alpha   90.00
_cell.angle_beta   90.00
_cell.angle_gamma   90.00
#
_symmetry.space_group_name_H-M   'P 1'
#
loop_
_entity.id
_entity.type
_entity.pdbx_description
1 polymer ?
#
loop_
_entity_poly.entity_id
_entity_poly.type
_entity_poly.pdbx_seq_one_letter_code
_entity_poly.pdbx_strand_id
1 'polypeptide(L)'
;MTQTESPCSCSVKLVQHVLDCLGLLLIIVLQGSILDYYLILHNGGNAAWYFWFLADFLILIAFMAAAVISYRYYQKKDRQRKNNENPVKVKKSASVMRLGSLPLVYAVWFIYSSLLTAKVILLFKLDVAQSLDADSAFGPQLLKVIIASAAVVFLLLVETHNNAEPHSDHQSYIYFLITSTVFEIFDSVTFLGILFPMQSKIILTYPLENAVLVLSCINFILPTMTLYKLSLSEFGHQPRSVGLQLLYKFLHLGLVNIPYFVIRVYLWSLYDHDVTLFLLKNILAVIITLRTLVPDLKFWWSSFQQSRRKRHTFFKGAMELGAVYEITDNVGDENILPEEKKVHSTDL
;
A
#
# COMPACT_ATOMS: atom_id res chain seq x y z
N MET A 1 -1.37 41.49 -16.43
CA MET A 1 -0.20 40.95 -15.70
C MET A 1 0.00 39.51 -16.14
N THR A 2 0.86 39.33 -17.13
CA THR A 2 1.29 38.03 -17.65
C THR A 2 2.33 37.46 -16.70
N GLN A 3 1.97 36.40 -15.96
CA GLN A 3 2.95 35.60 -15.24
C GLN A 3 3.77 34.82 -16.26
N THR A 4 4.98 35.29 -16.53
CA THR A 4 6.01 34.53 -17.21
C THR A 4 6.45 33.40 -16.27
N GLU A 5 5.94 32.18 -16.49
CA GLU A 5 6.50 30.99 -15.86
C GLU A 5 7.97 30.87 -16.30
N SER A 6 8.87 30.87 -15.33
CA SER A 6 10.30 30.84 -15.55
C SER A 6 10.76 29.44 -16.00
N PRO A 7 11.61 29.34 -17.04
CA PRO A 7 12.11 28.07 -17.59
C PRO A 7 12.95 27.23 -16.59
N CYS A 8 13.30 27.79 -15.43
CA CYS A 8 14.15 27.17 -14.42
C CYS A 8 13.42 26.11 -13.55
N SER A 9 12.10 26.22 -13.37
CA SER A 9 11.34 25.36 -12.44
C SER A 9 11.31 23.88 -12.86
N CYS A 10 11.36 23.60 -14.18
CA CYS A 10 11.34 22.24 -14.70
C CYS A 10 12.66 21.48 -14.43
N SER A 11 13.80 22.18 -14.45
CA SER A 11 15.11 21.58 -14.17
C SER A 11 15.24 21.17 -12.70
N VAL A 12 14.71 21.96 -11.77
CA VAL A 12 14.80 21.68 -10.33
C VAL A 12 14.00 20.44 -9.94
N LYS A 13 12.75 20.32 -10.44
CA LYS A 13 11.91 19.13 -10.18
C LYS A 13 12.54 17.85 -10.73
N LEU A 14 13.18 17.92 -11.90
CA LEU A 14 13.88 16.79 -12.48
C LEU A 14 15.08 16.37 -11.61
N VAL A 15 15.89 17.34 -11.18
CA VAL A 15 17.05 17.07 -10.31
C VAL A 15 16.61 16.44 -9.00
N GLN A 16 15.57 16.98 -8.36
CA GLN A 16 15.03 16.41 -7.12
C GLN A 16 14.56 14.96 -7.32
N HIS A 17 13.78 14.67 -8.37
CA HIS A 17 13.35 13.30 -8.66
C HIS A 17 14.53 12.35 -8.93
N VAL A 18 15.57 12.81 -9.61
CA VAL A 18 16.79 12.01 -9.83
C VAL A 18 17.51 11.74 -8.51
N LEU A 19 17.64 12.74 -7.64
CA LEU A 19 18.26 12.59 -6.32
C LEU A 19 17.47 11.63 -5.42
N ASP A 20 16.15 11.75 -5.38
CA ASP A 20 15.29 10.86 -4.59
C ASP A 20 15.37 9.41 -5.09
N CYS A 21 15.40 9.21 -6.41
CA CYS A 21 15.59 7.90 -7.02
C CYS A 21 16.98 7.32 -6.71
N LEU A 22 18.05 8.11 -6.86
CA LEU A 22 19.41 7.66 -6.53
C LEU A 22 19.54 7.31 -5.04
N GLY A 23 18.98 8.14 -4.15
CA GLY A 23 18.94 7.88 -2.72
C GLY A 23 18.18 6.61 -2.37
N LEU A 24 17.03 6.38 -3.01
CA LEU A 24 16.22 5.17 -2.83
C LEU A 24 17.01 3.91 -3.20
N LEU A 25 17.64 3.91 -4.37
CA LEU A 25 18.45 2.78 -4.84
C LEU A 25 19.66 2.53 -3.94
N LEU A 26 20.35 3.61 -3.53
CA LEU A 26 21.50 3.51 -2.65
C LEU A 26 21.13 2.83 -1.32
N ILE A 27 20.01 3.24 -0.72
CA ILE A 27 19.55 2.67 0.55
C ILE A 27 19.16 1.20 0.36
N ILE A 28 18.49 0.84 -0.75
CA ILE A 28 18.15 -0.57 -1.05
C ILE A 28 19.42 -1.42 -1.18
N VAL A 29 20.44 -0.95 -1.90
CA VAL A 29 21.71 -1.66 -2.07
C VAL A 29 22.43 -1.83 -0.73
N LEU A 30 22.55 -0.75 0.05
CA LEU A 30 23.20 -0.78 1.35
C LEU A 30 22.48 -1.72 2.32
N GLN A 31 21.15 -1.62 2.38
CA GLN A 31 20.33 -2.45 3.25
C GLN A 31 20.43 -3.93 2.87
N GLY A 32 20.27 -4.25 1.58
CA GLY A 32 20.37 -5.62 1.06
C GLY A 32 21.75 -6.23 1.33
N SER A 33 22.81 -5.51 0.99
CA SER A 33 24.20 -5.96 1.15
C SER A 33 24.57 -6.21 2.61
N ILE A 34 24.14 -5.35 3.54
CA ILE A 34 24.46 -5.52 4.96
C ILE A 34 23.66 -6.69 5.57
N LEU A 35 22.38 -6.84 5.22
CA LEU A 35 21.59 -7.99 5.67
C LEU A 35 22.15 -9.32 5.13
N ASP A 36 22.59 -9.34 3.88
CA ASP A 36 23.22 -10.52 3.28
C ASP A 36 24.57 -10.83 3.90
N TYR A 37 25.36 -9.81 4.22
CA TYR A 37 26.61 -9.96 4.98
C TYR A 37 26.36 -10.67 6.33
N TYR A 38 25.33 -10.26 7.08
CA TYR A 38 24.96 -10.93 8.33
C TYR A 38 24.58 -12.40 8.12
N LEU A 39 23.82 -12.71 7.07
CA LEU A 39 23.40 -14.10 6.78
C LEU A 39 24.57 -14.99 6.33
N ILE A 40 25.51 -14.46 5.54
CA ILE A 40 26.64 -15.23 4.99
C ILE A 40 27.71 -15.49 6.04
N LEU A 41 28.05 -14.46 6.84
CA LEU A 41 29.11 -14.55 7.85
C LEU A 41 28.82 -15.68 8.86
N HIS A 42 27.55 -15.86 9.23
CA HIS A 42 27.15 -16.85 10.22
C HIS A 42 27.02 -18.27 9.63
N ASN A 43 26.68 -18.42 8.35
CA ASN A 43 26.34 -19.73 7.74
C ASN A 43 27.48 -20.35 6.91
N GLY A 44 28.73 -19.95 7.13
CA GLY A 44 29.91 -20.68 6.63
C GLY A 44 30.04 -20.77 5.10
N GLY A 45 29.47 -19.82 4.34
CA GLY A 45 29.74 -19.68 2.91
C GLY A 45 29.04 -20.68 1.97
N ASN A 46 27.96 -21.34 2.39
CA ASN A 46 27.17 -22.16 1.48
C ASN A 46 26.65 -21.33 0.29
N ALA A 47 26.81 -21.85 -0.93
CA ALA A 47 26.44 -21.16 -2.19
C ALA A 47 24.97 -20.67 -2.19
N ALA A 48 24.09 -21.35 -1.45
CA ALA A 48 22.69 -20.98 -1.34
C ALA A 48 22.46 -19.55 -0.78
N TRP A 49 23.34 -19.05 0.10
CA TRP A 49 23.18 -17.73 0.69
C TRP A 49 23.48 -16.60 -0.29
N TYR A 50 24.21 -16.87 -1.37
CA TYR A 50 24.45 -15.87 -2.42
C TYR A 50 23.22 -15.64 -3.31
N PHE A 51 22.20 -16.51 -3.27
CA PHE A 51 20.93 -16.26 -3.99
C PHE A 51 20.17 -15.04 -3.45
N TRP A 52 20.43 -14.61 -2.21
CA TRP A 52 19.82 -13.40 -1.65
C TRP A 52 20.27 -12.13 -2.38
N PHE A 53 21.52 -12.07 -2.83
CA PHE A 53 22.00 -10.98 -3.68
C PHE A 53 21.27 -10.93 -5.02
N LEU A 54 20.92 -12.10 -5.59
CA LEU A 54 20.14 -12.16 -6.82
C LEU A 54 18.72 -11.62 -6.59
N ALA A 55 18.08 -11.95 -5.47
CA ALA A 55 16.77 -11.42 -5.12
C ALA A 55 16.81 -9.89 -4.91
N ASP A 56 17.84 -9.36 -4.24
CA ASP A 56 18.04 -7.92 -4.06
C ASP A 56 18.23 -7.20 -5.40
N PHE A 57 19.00 -7.80 -6.32
CA PHE A 57 19.19 -7.26 -7.66
C PHE A 57 17.88 -7.19 -8.44
N LEU A 58 17.01 -8.22 -8.34
CA LEU A 58 15.69 -8.20 -8.96
C LEU A 58 14.79 -7.11 -8.36
N ILE A 59 14.85 -6.88 -7.05
CA ILE A 59 14.14 -5.77 -6.40
C ILE A 59 14.64 -4.44 -6.93
N LEU A 60 15.96 -4.26 -7.02
CA LEU A 60 16.55 -3.03 -7.55
C LEU A 60 16.05 -2.73 -8.97
N ILE A 61 16.00 -3.74 -9.85
CA ILE A 61 15.43 -3.61 -11.18
C ILE A 61 13.94 -3.21 -11.11
N ALA A 62 13.17 -3.83 -10.21
CA ALA A 62 11.74 -3.53 -10.06
C ALA A 62 11.50 -2.08 -9.60
N PHE A 63 12.27 -1.57 -8.65
CA PHE A 63 12.22 -0.16 -8.22
C PHE A 63 12.62 0.79 -9.34
N MET A 64 13.69 0.48 -10.07
CA MET A 64 14.12 1.26 -11.23
C MET A 64 13.03 1.33 -12.30
N ALA A 65 12.43 0.19 -12.65
CA ALA A 65 11.37 0.12 -13.62
C ALA A 65 10.15 0.93 -13.17
N ALA A 66 9.74 0.81 -11.91
CA ALA A 66 8.62 1.58 -11.37
C ALA A 66 8.87 3.09 -11.41
N ALA A 67 10.05 3.54 -11.00
CA ALA A 67 10.44 4.95 -11.05
C ALA A 67 10.43 5.51 -12.48
N VAL A 68 11.00 4.77 -13.44
CA VAL A 68 11.01 5.18 -14.86
C VAL A 68 9.60 5.22 -15.46
N ILE A 69 8.77 4.23 -15.15
CA ILE A 69 7.39 4.17 -15.64
C ILE A 69 6.56 5.31 -15.05
N SER A 70 6.70 5.58 -13.75
CA SER A 70 6.08 6.71 -13.07
C SER A 70 6.47 8.04 -13.70
N TYR A 71 7.77 8.27 -13.89
CA TYR A 71 8.29 9.47 -14.53
C TYR A 71 7.74 9.68 -15.94
N ARG A 72 7.76 8.63 -16.78
CA ARG A 72 7.20 8.68 -18.15
C ARG A 72 5.71 8.97 -18.15
N TYR A 73 4.97 8.40 -17.21
CA TYR A 73 3.54 8.62 -17.05
C TYR A 73 3.23 10.10 -16.74
N TYR A 74 3.94 10.69 -15.77
CA TYR A 74 3.77 12.09 -15.43
C TYR A 74 4.23 13.03 -16.54
N GLN A 75 5.36 12.74 -17.19
CA GLN A 75 5.82 13.54 -18.32
C GLN A 75 4.80 13.57 -19.46
N LYS A 76 4.14 12.44 -19.76
CA LYS A 76 3.08 12.36 -20.76
C LYS A 76 1.85 13.18 -20.35
N LYS A 77 1.44 13.10 -19.07
CA LYS A 77 0.32 13.85 -18.52
C LYS A 77 0.56 15.37 -18.57
N ASP A 78 1.76 15.81 -18.21
CA ASP A 78 2.14 17.23 -18.26
C ASP A 78 2.19 17.76 -19.70
N ARG A 79 2.72 16.98 -20.64
CA ARG A 79 2.68 17.34 -22.07
C ARG A 79 1.24 17.48 -22.58
N GLN A 80 0.33 16.59 -22.18
CA GLN A 80 -1.08 16.68 -22.54
C GLN A 80 -1.77 17.91 -21.91
N ARG A 81 -1.43 18.27 -20.66
CA ARG A 81 -1.95 19.48 -20.00
C ARG A 81 -1.52 20.75 -20.74
N LYS A 82 -0.25 20.82 -21.16
CA LYS A 82 0.29 21.97 -21.92
C LYS A 82 -0.27 22.08 -23.34
N ASN A 83 -0.61 20.96 -23.98
CA ASN A 83 -1.15 20.95 -25.34
C ASN A 83 -2.66 21.22 -25.41
N ASN A 84 -3.41 21.01 -24.32
CA ASN A 84 -4.86 21.19 -24.23
C ASN A 84 -5.26 22.56 -23.62
N GLU A 85 -4.69 23.66 -24.10
CA GLU A 85 -5.19 25.01 -23.77
C GLU A 85 -6.52 25.36 -24.44
N ASN A 86 -7.10 24.46 -25.27
CA ASN A 86 -8.49 24.55 -25.74
C ASN A 86 -9.38 23.50 -25.05
N PRO A 87 -10.44 23.90 -24.32
CA PRO A 87 -11.21 23.00 -23.47
C PRO A 87 -12.26 22.25 -24.29
N VAL A 88 -11.85 21.35 -25.18
CA VAL A 88 -12.78 20.37 -25.75
C VAL A 88 -12.77 19.16 -24.84
N LYS A 89 -13.92 18.93 -24.19
CA LYS A 89 -14.25 17.78 -23.33
C LYS A 89 -13.70 16.48 -23.94
N VAL A 90 -12.52 16.06 -23.49
CA VAL A 90 -11.95 14.76 -23.87
C VAL A 90 -12.84 13.70 -23.23
N LYS A 91 -13.60 12.98 -24.07
CA LYS A 91 -14.31 11.75 -23.68
C LYS A 91 -13.29 10.84 -23.01
N LYS A 92 -13.54 10.50 -21.74
CA LYS A 92 -12.78 9.50 -20.97
C LYS A 92 -12.89 8.16 -21.72
N SER A 93 -11.92 7.86 -22.58
CA SER A 93 -11.81 6.55 -23.20
C SER A 93 -11.35 5.59 -22.12
N ALA A 94 -12.31 4.86 -21.57
CA ALA A 94 -12.09 3.72 -20.71
C ALA A 94 -11.55 2.57 -21.56
N SER A 95 -10.35 2.07 -21.23
CA SER A 95 -9.95 0.65 -21.38
C SER A 95 -8.44 0.46 -21.24
N VAL A 96 -7.91 0.56 -20.03
CA VAL A 96 -6.82 -0.32 -19.57
C VAL A 96 -7.10 -0.58 -18.08
N MET A 97 -7.18 -1.86 -17.71
CA MET A 97 -7.32 -2.45 -16.36
C MET A 97 -7.49 -1.48 -15.18
N ARG A 98 -8.56 -1.65 -14.39
CA ARG A 98 -8.83 -0.97 -13.10
C ARG A 98 -7.84 -1.36 -11.99
N LEU A 99 -6.56 -1.21 -12.27
CA LEU A 99 -5.45 -1.18 -11.32
C LEU A 99 -5.06 0.30 -11.26
N GLY A 100 -4.93 0.88 -10.06
CA GLY A 100 -4.78 2.33 -9.87
C GLY A 100 -3.76 3.00 -10.81
N SER A 101 -3.82 4.33 -10.97
CA SER A 101 -3.04 5.09 -11.96
C SER A 101 -1.52 4.81 -11.96
N LEU A 102 -0.97 4.24 -10.88
CA LEU A 102 0.39 3.70 -10.78
C LEU A 102 0.34 2.36 -10.02
N PRO A 103 0.08 1.23 -10.70
CA PRO A 103 -0.11 -0.05 -10.03
C PRO A 103 1.19 -0.65 -9.49
N LEU A 104 2.34 -0.08 -9.88
CA LEU A 104 3.65 -0.60 -9.56
C LEU A 104 4.11 -0.25 -8.14
N VAL A 105 3.65 0.87 -7.56
CA VAL A 105 4.16 1.35 -6.26
C VAL A 105 3.87 0.38 -5.12
N TYR A 106 2.62 -0.05 -4.99
CA TYR A 106 2.25 -1.00 -3.95
C TYR A 106 2.83 -2.40 -4.22
N ALA A 107 2.97 -2.80 -5.48
CA ALA A 107 3.51 -4.10 -5.86
C ALA A 107 5.01 -4.20 -5.53
N VAL A 108 5.77 -3.16 -5.86
CA VAL A 108 7.21 -3.08 -5.58
C VAL A 108 7.47 -3.02 -4.08
N TRP A 109 6.69 -2.23 -3.32
CA TRP A 109 6.76 -2.24 -1.86
C TRP A 109 6.43 -3.61 -1.27
N PHE A 110 5.40 -4.30 -1.78
CA PHE A 110 5.01 -5.62 -1.29
C PHE A 110 6.12 -6.65 -1.48
N ILE A 111 6.73 -6.70 -2.68
CA ILE A 111 7.84 -7.61 -2.97
C ILE A 111 9.03 -7.30 -2.07
N TYR A 112 9.37 -6.02 -1.91
CA TYR A 112 10.47 -5.58 -1.06
C TYR A 112 10.25 -5.89 0.42
N SER A 113 9.09 -5.51 0.96
CA SER A 113 8.75 -5.78 2.36
C SER A 113 8.70 -7.27 2.63
N SER A 114 8.19 -8.08 1.69
CA SER A 114 8.22 -9.54 1.81
C SER A 114 9.66 -10.08 1.89
N LEU A 115 10.57 -9.64 1.01
CA LEU A 115 11.97 -10.07 1.05
C LEU A 115 12.66 -9.61 2.34
N LEU A 116 12.46 -8.35 2.74
CA LEU A 116 12.98 -7.81 4.00
C LEU A 116 12.50 -8.65 5.19
N THR A 117 11.20 -8.96 5.26
CA THR A 117 10.66 -9.79 6.35
C THR A 117 11.20 -11.21 6.33
N ALA A 118 11.43 -11.82 5.16
CA ALA A 118 12.05 -13.12 5.06
C ALA A 118 13.49 -13.10 5.62
N LYS A 119 14.29 -12.08 5.26
CA LYS A 119 15.64 -11.88 5.82
C LYS A 119 15.60 -11.65 7.32
N VAL A 120 14.69 -10.82 7.82
CA VAL A 120 14.50 -10.59 9.26
C VAL A 120 14.16 -11.90 9.99
N ILE A 121 13.20 -12.68 9.47
CA ILE A 121 12.85 -13.98 10.07
C ILE A 121 14.07 -14.91 10.11
N LEU A 122 14.85 -14.99 9.03
CA LEU A 122 16.05 -15.82 8.99
C LEU A 122 17.10 -15.36 10.00
N LEU A 123 17.31 -14.06 10.15
CA LEU A 123 18.29 -13.51 11.10
C LEU A 123 17.95 -13.88 12.55
N PHE A 124 16.67 -13.90 12.93
CA PHE A 124 16.27 -14.34 14.27
C PHE A 124 16.20 -15.85 14.40
N LYS A 125 15.76 -16.59 13.38
CA LYS A 125 15.61 -18.05 13.44
C LYS A 125 16.90 -18.85 13.33
N LEU A 126 17.94 -18.24 12.78
CA LEU A 126 19.28 -18.81 12.71
C LEU A 126 20.17 -18.29 13.85
N ASP A 127 19.60 -17.63 14.85
CA ASP A 127 20.30 -17.04 15.99
C ASP A 127 21.42 -16.03 15.62
N VAL A 128 21.48 -15.60 14.36
CA VAL A 128 22.44 -14.60 13.85
C VAL A 128 22.31 -13.33 14.68
N ALA A 129 21.08 -12.83 14.83
CA ALA A 129 20.77 -11.62 15.59
C ALA A 129 21.16 -11.73 17.09
N GLN A 130 21.12 -12.94 17.66
CA GLN A 130 21.45 -13.20 19.06
C GLN A 130 22.96 -13.35 19.28
N SER A 131 23.69 -13.81 18.27
CA SER A 131 25.15 -14.01 18.31
C SER A 131 25.98 -12.74 18.11
N LEU A 132 25.34 -11.61 17.81
CA LEU A 132 26.02 -10.34 17.54
C LEU A 132 26.59 -9.70 18.81
N ASP A 133 27.88 -9.38 18.76
CA ASP A 133 28.57 -8.66 19.83
C ASP A 133 28.09 -7.20 19.91
N ALA A 134 27.71 -6.78 21.12
CA ALA A 134 27.16 -5.46 21.40
C ALA A 134 28.18 -4.33 21.21
N ASP A 135 29.46 -4.62 21.42
CA ASP A 135 30.55 -3.63 21.35
C ASP A 135 31.15 -3.51 19.93
N SER A 136 30.69 -4.34 18.99
CA SER A 136 31.15 -4.30 17.61
C SER A 136 30.39 -3.27 16.77
N ALA A 137 31.07 -2.64 15.81
CA ALA A 137 30.44 -1.73 14.84
C ALA A 137 29.34 -2.42 14.01
N PHE A 138 29.44 -3.74 13.85
CA PHE A 138 28.45 -4.60 13.20
C PHE A 138 27.50 -5.26 14.19
N GLY A 139 27.32 -4.68 15.39
CA GLY A 139 26.45 -5.22 16.42
C GLY A 139 24.95 -5.07 16.15
N PRO A 140 24.10 -5.39 17.14
CA PRO A 140 22.65 -5.33 17.01
C PRO A 140 22.11 -3.93 16.69
N GLN A 141 22.84 -2.88 17.07
CA GLN A 141 22.44 -1.49 16.79
C GLN A 141 22.49 -1.17 15.30
N LEU A 142 23.55 -1.59 14.58
CA LEU A 142 23.62 -1.43 13.14
C LEU A 142 22.49 -2.22 12.46
N LEU A 143 22.25 -3.46 12.89
CA LEU A 143 21.16 -4.27 12.36
C LEU A 143 19.79 -3.57 12.53
N LYS A 144 19.52 -2.96 13.69
CA LYS A 144 18.31 -2.16 13.91
C LYS A 144 18.23 -0.97 12.95
N VAL A 145 19.31 -0.22 12.76
CA VAL A 145 19.36 0.92 11.83
C VAL A 145 19.09 0.47 10.40
N ILE A 146 19.66 -0.66 9.98
CA ILE A 146 19.47 -1.22 8.64
C ILE A 146 18.04 -1.76 8.44
N ILE A 147 17.42 -2.36 9.44
CA ILE A 147 15.99 -2.72 9.33
C ILE A 147 15.13 -1.45 9.33
N ALA A 148 15.46 -0.45 10.15
CA ALA A 148 14.74 0.84 10.22
C ALA A 148 14.86 1.68 8.94
N SER A 149 15.90 1.49 8.13
CA SER A 149 16.03 2.20 6.86
C SER A 149 14.90 1.88 5.87
N ALA A 150 14.12 0.82 6.11
CA ALA A 150 12.85 0.57 5.41
C ALA A 150 11.88 1.75 5.48
N ALA A 151 11.91 2.54 6.57
CA ALA A 151 11.13 3.77 6.68
C ALA A 151 11.57 4.82 5.64
N VAL A 152 12.88 4.92 5.41
CA VAL A 152 13.44 5.84 4.41
C VAL A 152 13.15 5.33 3.00
N VAL A 153 13.22 4.01 2.76
CA VAL A 153 12.79 3.40 1.50
C VAL A 153 11.32 3.73 1.22
N PHE A 154 10.44 3.61 2.22
CA PHE A 154 9.02 3.95 2.07
C PHE A 154 8.83 5.43 1.71
N LEU A 155 9.48 6.33 2.45
CA LEU A 155 9.41 7.78 2.22
C LEU A 155 9.84 8.11 0.79
N LEU A 156 11.04 7.68 0.39
CA LEU A 156 11.58 7.99 -0.94
C LEU A 156 10.79 7.32 -2.06
N LEU A 157 10.24 6.12 -1.82
CA LEU A 157 9.35 5.46 -2.78
C LEU A 157 8.10 6.31 -3.04
N VAL A 158 7.46 6.82 -1.99
CA VAL A 158 6.26 7.65 -2.13
C VAL A 158 6.60 8.99 -2.78
N GLU A 159 7.69 9.65 -2.37
CA GLU A 159 8.11 10.93 -2.97
C GLU A 159 8.47 10.79 -4.45
N THR A 160 9.20 9.74 -4.84
CA THR A 160 9.56 9.47 -6.25
C THR A 160 8.31 9.25 -7.12
N HIS A 161 7.21 8.75 -6.54
CA HIS A 161 5.96 8.48 -7.25
C HIS A 161 4.90 9.57 -7.04
N ASN A 162 5.21 10.59 -6.26
CA ASN A 162 4.30 11.69 -6.00
C ASN A 162 4.53 12.82 -7.02
N ASN A 163 3.45 13.36 -7.58
CA ASN A 163 3.47 14.60 -8.38
C ASN A 163 2.39 15.57 -7.90
N ALA A 164 2.12 15.59 -6.59
CA ALA A 164 1.18 16.52 -5.99
C ALA A 164 1.65 17.97 -6.19
N GLU A 165 0.71 18.86 -6.53
CA GLU A 165 1.00 20.29 -6.58
C GLU A 165 1.37 20.79 -5.17
N PRO A 166 2.43 21.62 -5.03
CA PRO A 166 2.84 22.16 -3.74
C PRO A 166 1.69 22.91 -3.06
N HIS A 167 1.50 22.69 -1.76
CA HIS A 167 0.48 23.32 -0.91
C HIS A 167 -0.97 22.91 -1.21
N SER A 168 -1.19 21.77 -1.88
CA SER A 168 -2.51 21.19 -2.04
C SER A 168 -2.92 20.35 -0.82
N ASP A 169 -4.23 20.28 -0.52
CA ASP A 169 -4.79 19.37 0.52
C ASP A 169 -4.36 17.91 0.30
N HIS A 170 -4.11 17.57 -0.96
CA HIS A 170 -3.60 16.28 -1.36
C HIS A 170 -2.16 16.04 -0.86
N GLN A 171 -1.27 17.02 -0.99
CA GLN A 171 0.11 16.91 -0.49
C GLN A 171 0.12 16.71 1.04
N SER A 172 -0.71 17.45 1.77
CA SER A 172 -0.86 17.29 3.22
C SER A 172 -1.28 15.87 3.61
N TYR A 173 -2.19 15.26 2.83
CA TYR A 173 -2.58 13.86 3.06
C TYR A 173 -1.44 12.87 2.80
N ILE A 174 -0.65 13.06 1.73
CA ILE A 174 0.51 12.21 1.44
C ILE A 174 1.52 12.30 2.58
N TYR A 175 1.87 13.51 3.04
CA TYR A 175 2.81 13.67 4.15
C TYR A 175 2.31 13.07 5.45
N PHE A 176 1.01 13.20 5.73
CA PHE A 176 0.40 12.51 6.87
C PHE A 176 0.55 10.98 6.76
N LEU A 177 0.32 10.42 5.57
CA LEU A 177 0.48 8.98 5.32
C LEU A 177 1.94 8.55 5.46
N ILE A 178 2.88 9.25 4.82
CA ILE A 178 4.33 9.00 4.95
C ILE A 178 4.73 9.01 6.42
N THR A 179 4.38 10.06 7.14
CA THR A 179 4.74 10.25 8.54
C THR A 179 4.16 9.13 9.42
N SER A 180 2.87 8.81 9.26
CA SER A 180 2.22 7.71 10.00
C SER A 180 2.94 6.38 9.77
N THR A 181 3.20 6.03 8.50
CA THR A 181 3.85 4.76 8.15
C THR A 181 5.31 4.70 8.61
N VAL A 182 6.06 5.80 8.51
CA VAL A 182 7.45 5.88 9.03
C VAL A 182 7.48 5.60 10.53
N PHE A 183 6.57 6.22 11.30
CA PHE A 183 6.46 5.95 12.73
C PHE A 183 6.01 4.52 13.05
N GLU A 184 5.14 3.92 12.23
CA GLU A 184 4.77 2.51 12.35
C GLU A 184 5.98 1.59 12.15
N ILE A 185 6.81 1.86 11.13
CA ILE A 185 8.03 1.09 10.85
C ILE A 185 9.05 1.20 11.99
N PHE A 186 9.30 2.41 12.51
CA PHE A 186 10.19 2.60 13.65
C PHE A 186 9.68 1.91 14.92
N ASP A 187 8.37 1.91 15.14
CA ASP A 187 7.76 1.20 16.25
C ASP A 187 7.97 -0.31 16.13
N SER A 188 7.86 -0.88 14.92
CA SER A 188 8.16 -2.29 14.67
C SER A 188 9.62 -2.64 14.86
N VAL A 189 10.55 -1.80 14.43
CA VAL A 189 11.99 -2.04 14.67
C VAL A 189 12.29 -2.01 16.16
N THR A 190 11.67 -1.07 16.89
CA THR A 190 11.84 -0.99 18.34
C THR A 190 11.23 -2.22 19.03
N PHE A 191 10.09 -2.69 18.55
CA PHE A 191 9.43 -3.90 19.05
C PHE A 191 10.26 -5.15 18.79
N LEU A 192 10.81 -5.30 17.59
CA LEU A 192 11.79 -6.33 17.25
C LEU A 192 13.06 -6.21 18.11
N GLY A 193 13.36 -5.00 18.57
CA GLY A 193 14.44 -4.69 19.48
C GLY A 193 14.42 -5.45 20.81
N ILE A 194 13.25 -5.95 21.23
CA ILE A 194 13.06 -6.74 22.45
C ILE A 194 13.66 -8.15 22.31
N LEU A 195 13.75 -8.65 21.07
CA LEU A 195 14.29 -9.98 20.76
C LEU A 195 15.81 -10.07 20.91
N PHE A 196 16.52 -8.95 21.14
CA PHE A 196 17.98 -8.96 21.32
C PHE A 196 18.33 -9.13 22.80
N PRO A 197 18.73 -10.34 23.26
CA PRO A 197 18.87 -10.64 24.68
C PRO A 197 19.96 -9.79 25.35
N MET A 198 21.03 -9.50 24.61
CA MET A 198 22.15 -8.67 25.07
C MET A 198 21.76 -7.22 25.36
N GLN A 199 20.68 -6.73 24.74
CA GLN A 199 20.21 -5.35 24.92
C GLN A 199 18.99 -5.28 25.84
N SER A 200 18.05 -6.22 25.73
CA SER A 200 16.84 -6.24 26.53
C SER A 200 17.07 -6.84 27.93
N LYS A 201 18.13 -7.62 28.14
CA LYS A 201 18.41 -8.40 29.37
C LYS A 201 17.25 -9.33 29.75
N ILE A 202 16.38 -9.69 28.80
CA ILE A 202 15.22 -10.55 29.00
C ILE A 202 15.37 -11.81 28.15
N ILE A 203 15.13 -12.96 28.77
CA ILE A 203 14.98 -14.24 28.07
C ILE A 203 13.49 -14.40 27.74
N LEU A 204 13.13 -14.19 26.48
CA LEU A 204 11.75 -14.36 26.02
C LEU A 204 11.39 -15.84 25.88
N THR A 205 10.13 -16.17 26.13
CA THR A 205 9.60 -17.49 25.80
C THR A 205 9.46 -17.63 24.28
N TYR A 206 9.72 -18.84 23.75
CA TYR A 206 9.56 -19.16 22.33
C TYR A 206 8.25 -18.66 21.68
N PRO A 207 7.04 -18.82 22.29
CA PRO A 207 5.81 -18.29 21.71
C PRO A 207 5.77 -16.76 21.66
N LEU A 208 6.36 -16.08 22.65
CA LEU A 208 6.38 -14.62 22.71
C LEU A 208 7.35 -14.05 21.66
N GLU A 209 8.53 -14.67 21.50
CA GLU A 209 9.47 -14.31 20.46
C GLU A 209 8.84 -14.42 19.06
N ASN A 210 8.18 -15.54 18.77
CA ASN A 210 7.46 -15.73 17.51
C ASN A 210 6.35 -14.71 17.30
N ALA A 211 5.60 -14.38 18.35
CA ALA A 211 4.55 -13.38 18.27
C ALA A 211 5.12 -12.01 17.91
N VAL A 212 6.18 -11.56 18.60
CA VAL A 212 6.87 -10.28 18.31
C VAL A 212 7.39 -10.24 16.88
N LEU A 213 8.03 -11.33 16.43
CA LEU A 213 8.59 -11.44 15.09
C LEU A 213 7.50 -11.37 14.00
N VAL A 214 6.45 -12.19 14.13
CA VAL A 214 5.34 -12.24 13.16
C VAL A 214 4.59 -10.90 13.10
N LEU A 215 4.29 -10.31 14.25
CA LEU A 215 3.60 -9.02 14.34
C LEU A 215 4.45 -7.86 13.78
N SER A 216 5.77 -7.93 13.92
CA SER A 216 6.70 -6.98 13.27
C SER A 216 6.68 -7.16 11.75
N CYS A 217 6.73 -8.41 11.26
CA CYS A 217 6.68 -8.70 9.83
C CYS A 217 5.38 -8.24 9.17
N ILE A 218 4.24 -8.49 9.82
CA ILE A 218 2.94 -7.99 9.35
C ILE A 218 2.97 -6.47 9.19
N ASN A 219 3.56 -5.75 10.15
CA ASN A 219 3.59 -4.30 10.09
C ASN A 219 4.52 -3.73 9.00
N PHE A 220 5.57 -4.46 8.59
CA PHE A 220 6.35 -4.09 7.40
C PHE A 220 5.57 -4.27 6.09
N ILE A 221 4.66 -5.26 6.03
CA ILE A 221 3.86 -5.55 4.85
C ILE A 221 2.63 -4.63 4.75
N LEU A 222 2.07 -4.21 5.89
CA LEU A 222 0.83 -3.43 5.99
C LEU A 222 0.80 -2.14 5.15
N PRO A 223 1.91 -1.38 4.98
CA PRO A 223 1.93 -0.23 4.10
C PRO A 223 1.64 -0.55 2.62
N THR A 224 1.68 -1.81 2.20
CA THR A 224 1.15 -2.22 0.89
C THR A 224 -0.30 -1.78 0.72
N MET A 225 -1.12 -1.90 1.78
CA MET A 225 -2.53 -1.50 1.74
C MET A 225 -2.70 0.02 1.71
N THR A 226 -1.81 0.79 2.37
CA THR A 226 -1.83 2.26 2.30
C THR A 226 -1.47 2.74 0.91
N LEU A 227 -0.44 2.16 0.30
CA LEU A 227 -0.02 2.46 -1.07
C LEU A 227 -1.07 2.03 -2.10
N TYR A 228 -1.72 0.89 -1.90
CA TYR A 228 -2.81 0.46 -2.76
C TYR A 228 -4.00 1.45 -2.71
N LYS A 229 -4.38 1.89 -1.51
CA LYS A 229 -5.40 2.94 -1.33
C LYS A 229 -4.98 4.26 -1.99
N LEU A 230 -3.72 4.65 -1.86
CA LEU A 230 -3.19 5.87 -2.47
C LEU A 230 -3.25 5.79 -4.00
N SER A 231 -2.80 4.67 -4.58
CA SER A 231 -2.82 4.41 -6.02
C SER A 231 -4.24 4.38 -6.60
N LEU A 232 -5.20 3.78 -5.90
CA LEU A 232 -6.62 3.79 -6.30
C LEU A 232 -7.25 5.17 -6.25
N SER A 233 -6.84 6.02 -5.31
CA SER A 233 -7.31 7.41 -5.24
C SER A 233 -6.67 8.33 -6.27
N GLU A 234 -5.86 7.78 -7.19
CA GLU A 234 -4.99 8.53 -8.12
C GLU A 234 -4.11 9.54 -7.39
N PHE A 235 -3.63 9.19 -6.20
CA PHE A 235 -3.02 10.14 -5.27
C PHE A 235 -4.01 11.31 -5.06
N GLY A 236 -5.09 11.07 -4.29
CA GLY A 236 -6.01 12.12 -3.83
C GLY A 236 -6.97 12.77 -4.85
N HIS A 237 -6.89 12.47 -6.15
CA HIS A 237 -7.79 13.04 -7.16
C HIS A 237 -9.21 12.44 -7.19
N GLN A 238 -9.41 11.24 -6.65
CA GLN A 238 -10.71 10.55 -6.67
C GLN A 238 -11.27 10.24 -5.27
N PRO A 239 -12.61 10.26 -5.09
CA PRO A 239 -13.23 9.92 -3.84
C PRO A 239 -12.94 8.47 -3.46
N ARG A 240 -12.45 8.28 -2.24
CA ARG A 240 -11.98 6.98 -1.74
C ARG A 240 -13.15 6.09 -1.40
N SER A 241 -13.02 4.78 -1.68
CA SER A 241 -14.01 3.82 -1.20
C SER A 241 -13.97 3.74 0.33
N VAL A 242 -15.09 4.05 0.98
CA VAL A 242 -15.23 3.99 2.44
C VAL A 242 -14.93 2.58 2.98
N GLY A 243 -15.29 1.54 2.22
CA GLY A 243 -15.01 0.15 2.60
C GLY A 243 -13.52 -0.17 2.75
N LEU A 244 -12.67 0.24 1.80
CA LEU A 244 -11.22 0.02 1.92
C LEU A 244 -10.61 0.83 3.07
N GLN A 245 -11.13 2.03 3.34
CA GLN A 245 -10.69 2.83 4.49
C GLN A 245 -11.03 2.16 5.81
N LEU A 246 -12.24 1.61 5.94
CA LEU A 246 -12.64 0.84 7.12
C LEU A 246 -11.79 -0.42 7.27
N LEU A 247 -11.61 -1.20 6.19
CA LEU A 247 -10.78 -2.41 6.21
C LEU A 247 -9.35 -2.11 6.68
N TYR A 248 -8.74 -1.04 6.16
CA TYR A 248 -7.42 -0.60 6.61
C TYR A 248 -7.39 -0.29 8.10
N LYS A 249 -8.36 0.50 8.60
CA LYS A 249 -8.45 0.84 10.02
C LYS A 249 -8.61 -0.41 10.91
N PHE A 250 -9.44 -1.37 10.48
CA PHE A 250 -9.63 -2.62 11.22
C PHE A 250 -8.38 -3.49 11.23
N LEU A 251 -7.71 -3.66 10.08
CA LEU A 251 -6.47 -4.42 9.99
C LEU A 251 -5.39 -3.80 10.87
N HIS A 252 -5.20 -2.48 10.81
CA HIS A 252 -4.20 -1.79 11.62
C HIS A 252 -4.53 -1.84 13.12
N LEU A 253 -5.81 -1.73 13.49
CA LEU A 253 -6.23 -1.84 14.88
C LEU A 253 -6.02 -3.25 15.43
N GLY A 254 -6.46 -4.28 14.69
CA GLY A 254 -6.48 -5.66 15.13
C GLY A 254 -5.13 -6.38 15.02
N LEU A 255 -4.30 -6.05 14.04
CA LEU A 255 -3.02 -6.74 13.79
C LEU A 255 -1.81 -6.00 14.36
N VAL A 256 -1.91 -4.70 14.64
CA VAL A 256 -0.76 -3.89 15.08
C VAL A 256 -1.05 -3.27 16.44
N ASN A 257 -2.00 -2.34 16.52
CA ASN A 257 -2.18 -1.52 17.73
C ASN A 257 -2.58 -2.34 18.96
N ILE A 258 -3.59 -3.21 18.84
CA ILE A 258 -4.06 -4.04 19.97
C ILE A 258 -2.99 -5.09 20.36
N PRO A 259 -2.43 -5.89 19.43
CA PRO A 259 -1.41 -6.88 19.80
C PRO A 259 -0.15 -6.26 20.41
N TYR A 260 0.35 -5.16 19.85
CA TYR A 260 1.53 -4.47 20.39
C TYR A 260 1.24 -3.91 21.78
N PHE A 261 0.02 -3.39 22.01
CA PHE A 261 -0.40 -2.95 23.34
C PHE A 261 -0.41 -4.10 24.35
N VAL A 262 -1.07 -5.21 24.02
CA VAL A 262 -1.17 -6.37 24.93
C VAL A 262 0.22 -6.91 25.29
N ILE A 263 1.09 -7.08 24.30
CA ILE A 263 2.45 -7.58 24.54
C ILE A 263 3.27 -6.59 25.36
N ARG A 264 3.16 -5.27 25.11
CA ARG A 264 3.87 -4.27 25.92
C ARG A 264 3.37 -4.21 27.37
N VAL A 265 2.07 -4.35 27.60
CA VAL A 265 1.51 -4.47 28.96
C VAL A 265 2.03 -5.73 29.65
N TYR A 266 2.06 -6.86 28.95
CA TYR A 266 2.60 -8.11 29.46
C TYR A 266 4.08 -7.98 29.83
N LEU A 267 4.89 -7.37 28.96
CA LEU A 267 6.31 -7.14 29.20
C LEU A 267 6.56 -6.19 30.37
N TRP A 268 5.80 -5.10 30.45
CA TRP A 268 5.89 -4.16 31.57
C TRP A 268 5.53 -4.83 32.90
N SER A 269 4.44 -5.59 32.93
CA SER A 269 3.94 -6.22 34.17
C SER A 269 4.85 -7.33 34.72
N LEU A 270 5.62 -8.01 33.87
CA LEU A 270 6.41 -9.19 34.28
C LEU A 270 7.92 -8.97 34.28
N TYR A 271 8.42 -8.07 33.43
CA TYR A 271 9.85 -7.86 33.23
C TYR A 271 10.32 -6.45 33.60
N ASP A 272 9.43 -5.59 34.12
CA ASP A 272 9.70 -4.19 34.50
C ASP A 272 10.41 -3.39 33.39
N HIS A 273 10.14 -3.74 32.14
CA HIS A 273 10.79 -3.11 31.00
C HIS A 273 10.14 -1.75 30.73
N ASP A 274 10.95 -0.71 30.62
CA ASP A 274 10.50 0.64 30.26
C ASP A 274 9.95 0.65 28.82
N VAL A 275 8.64 0.57 28.68
CA VAL A 275 7.91 0.64 27.39
C VAL A 275 6.88 1.77 27.33
N THR A 276 6.93 2.70 28.28
CA THR A 276 5.86 3.67 28.59
C THR A 276 5.47 4.55 27.41
N LEU A 277 6.42 5.07 26.64
CA LEU A 277 6.15 5.94 25.47
C LEU A 277 5.46 5.19 24.33
N PHE A 278 5.92 3.98 24.03
CA PHE A 278 5.35 3.15 22.98
C PHE A 278 4.00 2.53 23.37
N LEU A 279 3.80 2.28 24.66
CA LEU A 279 2.53 1.86 25.23
C LEU A 279 1.49 2.99 25.10
N LEU A 280 1.85 4.23 25.45
CA LEU A 280 0.98 5.39 25.30
C LEU A 280 0.63 5.67 23.83
N LYS A 281 1.60 5.53 22.90
CA LYS A 281 1.35 5.61 21.46
C LYS A 281 0.26 4.64 21.01
N ASN A 282 0.32 3.38 21.44
CA ASN A 282 -0.70 2.38 21.08
C ASN A 282 -2.07 2.70 21.69
N ILE A 283 -2.14 3.16 22.94
CA ILE A 283 -3.39 3.62 23.57
C ILE A 283 -4.02 4.75 22.75
N LEU A 284 -3.23 5.78 22.43
CA LEU A 284 -3.70 6.92 21.63
C LEU A 284 -4.17 6.45 20.24
N ALA A 285 -3.41 5.57 19.59
CA ALA A 285 -3.77 5.02 18.29
C ALA A 285 -5.11 4.25 18.35
N VAL A 286 -5.36 3.46 19.40
CA VAL A 286 -6.64 2.76 19.62
C VAL A 286 -7.78 3.75 19.80
N ILE A 287 -7.62 4.76 20.67
CA ILE A 287 -8.67 5.75 20.96
C ILE A 287 -9.01 6.56 19.71
N ILE A 288 -8.00 7.07 18.99
CA ILE A 288 -8.19 7.85 17.76
C ILE A 288 -8.86 7.00 16.67
N THR A 289 -8.39 5.76 16.49
CA THR A 289 -8.97 4.85 15.50
C THR A 289 -10.43 4.57 15.83
N LEU A 290 -10.75 4.25 17.08
CA LEU A 290 -12.12 3.98 17.52
C LEU A 290 -13.04 5.20 17.30
N ARG A 291 -12.59 6.40 17.69
CA ARG A 291 -13.35 7.64 17.51
C ARG A 291 -13.66 7.94 16.05
N THR A 292 -12.74 7.63 15.14
CA THR A 292 -12.94 7.86 13.70
C THR A 292 -13.63 6.70 12.99
N LEU A 293 -13.64 5.50 13.58
CA LEU A 293 -14.24 4.30 12.99
C LEU A 293 -15.77 4.28 13.16
N VAL A 294 -16.29 4.75 14.30
CA VAL A 294 -17.74 4.83 14.55
C VAL A 294 -18.51 5.63 13.46
N PRO A 295 -18.14 6.87 13.12
CA PRO A 295 -18.86 7.63 12.09
C PRO A 295 -18.71 7.01 10.69
N ASP A 296 -17.50 6.55 10.33
CA ASP A 296 -17.22 5.90 9.05
C ASP A 296 -18.06 4.62 8.88
N LEU A 297 -18.19 3.83 9.96
CA LEU A 297 -18.97 2.59 9.98
C LEU A 297 -20.47 2.88 9.85
N LYS A 298 -20.96 3.93 10.52
CA LYS A 298 -22.35 4.39 10.38
C LYS A 298 -22.66 4.82 8.94
N PHE A 299 -21.76 5.58 8.31
CA PHE A 299 -21.92 6.02 6.92
C PHE A 299 -21.82 4.87 5.91
N TRP A 300 -20.89 3.94 6.14
CA TRP A 300 -20.77 2.75 5.30
C TRP A 300 -21.99 1.85 5.42
N TRP A 301 -22.50 1.64 6.64
CA TRP A 301 -23.69 0.85 6.91
C TRP A 301 -24.93 1.42 6.21
N SER A 302 -25.14 2.74 6.29
CA SER A 302 -26.26 3.39 5.59
C SER A 302 -26.14 3.26 4.06
N SER A 303 -24.94 3.44 3.51
CA SER A 303 -24.66 3.28 2.08
C SER A 303 -24.86 1.83 1.61
N PHE A 304 -24.49 0.86 2.45
CA PHE A 304 -24.68 -0.57 2.20
C PHE A 304 -26.17 -0.93 2.19
N GLN A 305 -26.94 -0.44 3.17
CA GLN A 305 -28.39 -0.63 3.22
C GLN A 305 -29.09 -0.04 2.00
N GLN A 306 -28.71 1.16 1.56
CA GLN A 306 -29.28 1.80 0.38
C GLN A 306 -28.95 1.04 -0.92
N SER A 307 -27.74 0.49 -1.02
CA SER A 307 -27.32 -0.34 -2.15
C SER A 307 -28.04 -1.69 -2.19
N ARG A 308 -28.32 -2.29 -1.02
CA ARG A 308 -29.17 -3.49 -0.91
C ARG A 308 -30.60 -3.20 -1.33
N ARG A 309 -31.18 -2.08 -0.89
CA ARG A 309 -32.53 -1.66 -1.31
C ARG A 309 -32.63 -1.49 -2.83
N LYS A 310 -31.69 -0.78 -3.47
CA LYS A 310 -31.66 -0.62 -4.94
C LYS A 310 -31.53 -1.93 -5.70
N ARG A 311 -30.71 -2.87 -5.21
CA ARG A 311 -30.63 -4.22 -5.80
C ARG A 311 -31.94 -4.98 -5.67
N HIS A 312 -32.62 -4.86 -4.54
CA HIS A 312 -33.91 -5.51 -4.31
C HIS A 312 -35.03 -4.92 -5.18
N THR A 313 -35.08 -3.60 -5.39
CA THR A 313 -36.03 -2.99 -6.34
C THR A 313 -35.70 -3.32 -7.79
N PHE A 314 -34.42 -3.34 -8.16
CA PHE A 314 -34.02 -3.75 -9.52
C PHE A 314 -34.39 -5.20 -9.82
N PHE A 315 -34.14 -6.12 -8.88
CA PHE A 315 -34.49 -7.53 -9.04
C PHE A 315 -36.01 -7.75 -9.07
N LYS A 316 -36.77 -6.98 -8.28
CA LYS A 316 -38.24 -7.01 -8.30
C LYS A 316 -38.80 -6.47 -9.62
N GLY A 317 -38.27 -5.36 -10.13
CA GLY A 317 -38.67 -4.80 -11.43
C GLY A 317 -38.31 -5.71 -12.62
N ALA A 318 -37.18 -6.42 -12.57
CA ALA A 318 -36.80 -7.40 -13.59
C ALA A 318 -37.74 -8.62 -13.61
N MET A 319 -38.22 -9.09 -12.45
CA MET A 319 -39.24 -10.14 -12.38
C MET A 319 -40.61 -9.64 -12.90
N GLU A 320 -40.99 -8.41 -12.60
CA GLU A 320 -42.25 -7.83 -13.11
C GLU A 320 -42.23 -7.63 -14.64
N LEU A 321 -41.09 -7.23 -15.23
CA LEU A 321 -40.94 -7.16 -16.69
C LEU A 321 -40.93 -8.54 -17.36
N GLY A 322 -40.36 -9.57 -16.72
CA GLY A 322 -40.43 -10.95 -17.20
C GLY A 322 -41.86 -11.50 -17.18
N ALA A 323 -42.60 -11.24 -16.11
CA ALA A 323 -44.00 -11.66 -16.00
C ALA A 323 -44.93 -10.93 -16.99
N VAL A 324 -44.66 -9.67 -17.31
CA VAL A 324 -45.43 -8.91 -18.31
C VAL A 324 -45.18 -9.43 -19.73
N TYR A 325 -43.94 -9.81 -20.07
CA TYR A 325 -43.63 -10.42 -21.38
C TYR A 325 -44.29 -11.80 -21.54
N GLU A 326 -44.30 -12.62 -20.49
CA GLU A 326 -44.89 -13.96 -20.50
C GLU A 326 -46.43 -13.94 -20.62
N ILE A 327 -47.07 -12.84 -20.21
CA ILE A 327 -48.52 -12.63 -20.38
C ILE A 327 -48.87 -12.14 -21.80
N THR A 328 -48.00 -11.36 -22.45
CA THR A 328 -48.23 -10.89 -23.84
C THR A 328 -48.01 -11.97 -24.90
N ASP A 329 -47.13 -12.93 -24.67
CA ASP A 329 -46.88 -14.03 -25.63
C ASP A 329 -47.98 -15.12 -25.60
N ASN A 330 -48.84 -15.15 -24.58
CA ASN A 330 -49.93 -16.13 -24.46
C ASN A 330 -51.29 -15.63 -24.96
N VAL A 331 -51.37 -14.41 -25.52
CA VAL A 331 -52.64 -13.81 -26.00
C VAL A 331 -52.61 -13.53 -27.53
N GLY A 332 -51.53 -13.87 -28.22
CA GLY A 332 -51.33 -13.51 -29.63
C GLY A 332 -51.21 -14.70 -30.58
N ASP A 333 -52.11 -15.68 -30.55
CA ASP A 333 -52.16 -16.69 -31.61
C ASP A 333 -53.58 -17.27 -31.81
N GLU A 334 -54.49 -16.45 -32.33
CA GLU A 334 -55.61 -16.97 -33.13
C GLU A 334 -55.82 -16.12 -34.38
N ASN A 335 -55.48 -16.74 -35.52
CA ASN A 335 -56.13 -16.64 -36.81
C ASN A 335 -56.10 -15.29 -37.57
N ILE A 336 -55.44 -15.29 -38.73
CA ILE A 336 -56.06 -15.22 -40.09
C ILE A 336 -54.97 -14.90 -41.13
N LEU A 337 -54.72 -15.88 -42.01
CA LEU A 337 -54.11 -15.75 -43.34
C LEU A 337 -55.02 -14.87 -44.26
N PRO A 338 -54.48 -14.17 -45.27
CA PRO A 338 -54.41 -14.84 -46.57
C PRO A 338 -53.18 -14.53 -47.45
N GLU A 339 -52.76 -15.63 -48.10
CA GLU A 339 -52.18 -15.80 -49.43
C GLU A 339 -51.85 -14.59 -50.31
N GLU A 340 -50.59 -14.61 -50.76
CA GLU A 340 -50.14 -14.12 -52.05
C GLU A 340 -51.02 -14.60 -53.23
N LYS A 341 -51.40 -13.66 -54.11
CA LYS A 341 -51.49 -13.95 -55.55
C LYS A 341 -50.83 -12.85 -56.38
N LYS A 342 -50.01 -13.34 -57.29
CA LYS A 342 -49.20 -12.70 -58.33
C LYS A 342 -50.02 -12.05 -59.46
N VAL A 343 -49.41 -11.02 -60.08
CA VAL A 343 -49.44 -10.65 -61.52
C VAL A 343 -50.68 -9.88 -62.03
N HIS A 344 -50.53 -8.61 -62.47
CA HIS A 344 -50.29 -8.21 -63.88
C HIS A 344 -50.15 -6.68 -64.06
N SER A 345 -49.40 -6.29 -65.10
CA SER A 345 -49.27 -4.94 -65.68
C SER A 345 -50.61 -4.31 -66.07
N THR A 346 -50.71 -2.98 -66.05
CA THR A 346 -50.63 -2.10 -67.25
C THR A 346 -50.81 -0.63 -66.89
N ASP A 347 -50.10 0.19 -67.65
CA ASP A 347 -50.26 1.63 -67.92
C ASP A 347 -51.69 2.19 -67.71
N LEU A 348 -51.83 3.33 -67.01
CA LEU A 348 -51.81 4.71 -67.56
C LEU A 348 -52.00 5.74 -66.43
#